data_AF-A0A7X9IAN2-F1
#
_entry.id   AF-A0A7X9IAN2-F1
#
_cell.length_a   1.000
_cell.length_b   1.000
_cell.length_c   1.000
_cell.angle_alpha   90.00
_cell.angle_beta   90.00
_cell.angle_gamma   90.00
#
_symmetry.space_group_name_H-M   'P 1'
#
loop_
_entity.id
_entity.type
_entity.pdbx_description
1 polymer ?
#
loop_
_entity_poly.entity_id
_entity_poly.type
_entity_poly.pdbx_seq_one_letter_code
_entity_poly.pdbx_strand_id
1 'polypeptide(L)'
;ELERLNRKFPSLQPFRNLNDLSVGKYNNSVYQNTLTYLRYVGDSFTRIGNKVSDEWDNFFISNRDEIRRLENMYGNLKLQEIVTKFYERDKSKILEYKNRLVQNYDPVYLDPEKRGYFAFRTHFFAPSKYFMGRLFDTFGFNITLLLVSLVFLYITLYYELLGKLVGYVERIRFKK
;
A
#
# COMPACT_ATOMS: atom_id res chain seq x y z
N GLU A 1 -4.20 -10.91 -11.62
CA GLU A 1 -5.19 -10.42 -10.63
C GLU A 1 -5.72 -11.46 -9.66
N LEU A 2 -6.37 -12.56 -10.10
CA LEU A 2 -6.97 -13.53 -9.16
C LEU A 2 -5.97 -14.13 -8.16
N GLU A 3 -4.75 -14.42 -8.59
CA GLU A 3 -3.69 -14.87 -7.67
C GLU A 3 -3.32 -13.81 -6.63
N ARG A 4 -3.28 -12.53 -7.02
CA ARG A 4 -3.03 -11.41 -6.11
C ARG A 4 -4.17 -11.25 -5.10
N LEU A 5 -5.42 -11.41 -5.56
CA LEU A 5 -6.58 -11.37 -4.69
C LEU A 5 -6.48 -12.44 -3.60
N ASN A 6 -6.18 -13.69 -3.97
CA ASN A 6 -5.99 -14.79 -3.01
C ASN A 6 -4.87 -14.49 -1.99
N ARG A 7 -3.76 -13.89 -2.44
CA ARG A 7 -2.64 -13.52 -1.55
C ARG A 7 -2.99 -12.37 -0.60
N LYS A 8 -3.75 -11.37 -1.08
CA LYS A 8 -4.10 -10.17 -0.31
C LYS A 8 -5.23 -10.46 0.69
N PHE A 9 -6.17 -11.32 0.33
CA PHE A 9 -7.35 -11.65 1.13
C PHE A 9 -7.44 -13.18 1.38
N PRO A 10 -6.62 -13.71 2.30
CA PRO A 10 -6.60 -15.15 2.60
C PRO A 10 -7.91 -15.66 3.25
N SER A 11 -8.79 -14.76 3.69
CA SER A 11 -10.13 -15.10 4.20
C SER A 11 -11.12 -15.51 3.11
N LEU A 12 -10.85 -15.18 1.84
CA LEU A 12 -11.67 -15.60 0.72
C LEU A 12 -11.32 -17.03 0.29
N GLN A 13 -12.32 -17.77 -0.18
CA GLN A 13 -12.05 -19.05 -0.84
C GLN A 13 -11.11 -18.81 -2.05
N PRO A 14 -10.05 -19.63 -2.24
CA PRO A 14 -9.16 -19.47 -3.38
C PRO A 14 -9.84 -19.94 -4.68
N PHE A 15 -9.62 -19.19 -5.77
CA PHE A 15 -10.04 -19.63 -7.10
C PHE A 15 -9.26 -20.89 -7.54
N ARG A 16 -9.98 -21.96 -7.91
CA ARG A 16 -9.38 -23.29 -8.21
C ARG A 16 -8.79 -23.40 -9.62
N ASN A 17 -9.43 -22.80 -10.63
CA ASN A 17 -9.07 -22.97 -12.05
C ASN A 17 -8.08 -21.91 -12.58
N LEU A 18 -7.11 -21.46 -11.76
CA LEU A 18 -6.17 -20.39 -12.15
C LEU A 18 -5.39 -20.72 -13.44
N ASN A 19 -4.95 -21.97 -13.58
CA ASN A 19 -4.13 -22.41 -14.72
C ASN A 19 -4.94 -22.61 -16.03
N ASP A 20 -6.28 -22.64 -15.92
CA ASP A 20 -7.17 -22.91 -17.04
C ASP A 20 -7.64 -21.61 -17.73
N LEU A 21 -7.25 -20.45 -17.19
CA LEU A 21 -7.52 -19.12 -17.75
C LEU A 21 -6.60 -18.75 -18.93
N SER A 22 -5.80 -19.69 -19.41
CA SER A 22 -4.96 -19.51 -20.60
C SER A 22 -5.77 -19.70 -21.87
N VAL A 23 -5.39 -19.00 -22.95
CA VAL A 23 -6.11 -19.00 -24.24
C VAL A 23 -6.39 -20.43 -24.76
N GLY A 24 -5.49 -21.38 -24.52
CA GLY A 24 -5.64 -22.77 -24.97
C GLY A 24 -6.48 -23.69 -24.08
N LYS A 25 -6.78 -23.30 -22.83
CA LYS A 25 -7.56 -24.10 -21.86
C LYS A 25 -8.91 -23.50 -21.52
N TYR A 26 -9.11 -22.24 -21.90
CA TYR A 26 -10.34 -21.51 -21.65
C TYR A 26 -11.52 -22.13 -22.41
N ASN A 27 -12.58 -22.47 -21.68
CA ASN A 27 -13.80 -23.06 -22.23
C ASN A 27 -15.03 -22.56 -21.45
N ASN A 28 -16.23 -22.94 -21.89
CA ASN A 28 -17.47 -22.49 -21.26
C ASN A 28 -17.57 -22.88 -19.77
N SER A 29 -17.07 -24.06 -19.38
CA SER A 29 -17.06 -24.46 -17.96
C SER A 29 -16.13 -23.58 -17.12
N VAL A 30 -14.92 -23.29 -17.62
CA VAL A 30 -13.98 -22.37 -16.96
C VAL A 30 -14.59 -20.98 -16.83
N TYR A 31 -15.22 -20.46 -17.90
CA TYR A 31 -15.93 -19.18 -17.87
C TYR A 31 -16.99 -19.13 -16.77
N GLN A 32 -17.88 -20.13 -16.69
CA GLN A 32 -18.93 -20.18 -15.67
C GLN A 32 -18.36 -20.28 -14.25
N ASN A 33 -17.29 -21.05 -14.06
CA ASN A 33 -16.60 -21.15 -12.78
C ASN A 33 -15.97 -19.80 -12.39
N THR A 34 -15.33 -19.10 -13.32
CA THR A 34 -14.76 -17.77 -13.09
C THR A 34 -15.85 -16.76 -12.75
N LEU A 35 -16.95 -16.74 -13.50
CA LEU A 35 -18.05 -15.81 -13.27
C LEU A 35 -18.70 -16.05 -11.90
N THR A 36 -18.96 -17.32 -11.55
CA THR A 36 -19.47 -17.71 -10.23
C THR A 36 -18.53 -17.26 -9.13
N TYR A 37 -17.22 -17.43 -9.30
CA TYR A 37 -16.22 -16.98 -8.34
C TYR A 37 -16.21 -15.45 -8.18
N LEU A 38 -16.23 -14.70 -9.28
CA LEU A 38 -16.25 -13.24 -9.25
C LEU A 38 -17.51 -12.70 -8.57
N ARG A 39 -18.67 -13.33 -8.78
CA ARG A 39 -19.91 -13.01 -8.05
C ARG A 39 -19.76 -13.25 -6.55
N TYR A 40 -19.26 -14.43 -6.15
CA TYR A 40 -18.98 -14.73 -4.74
C TYR A 40 -18.06 -13.70 -4.09
N VAL A 41 -16.99 -13.31 -4.78
CA VAL A 41 -16.06 -12.29 -4.29
C VAL A 41 -16.76 -10.94 -4.15
N GLY A 42 -17.52 -10.53 -5.17
CA GLY A 42 -18.31 -9.30 -5.14
C GLY A 42 -19.28 -9.27 -3.96
N ASP A 43 -20.08 -10.32 -3.79
CA ASP A 43 -21.05 -10.45 -2.70
C ASP A 43 -20.37 -10.43 -1.32
N SER A 44 -19.20 -11.07 -1.21
CA SER A 44 -18.40 -11.07 0.03
C SER A 44 -17.94 -9.67 0.41
N PHE A 45 -17.39 -8.90 -0.55
CA PHE A 45 -16.95 -7.52 -0.28
C PHE A 45 -18.13 -6.57 -0.05
N THR A 46 -19.25 -6.74 -0.75
CA THR A 46 -20.48 -5.98 -0.48
C THR A 46 -20.95 -6.20 0.97
N ARG A 47 -20.96 -7.45 1.44
CA ARG A 47 -21.35 -7.76 2.83
C ARG A 47 -20.41 -7.13 3.86
N ILE A 48 -19.10 -7.21 3.61
CA ILE A 48 -18.09 -6.59 4.48
C ILE A 48 -18.28 -5.07 4.49
N GLY A 49 -18.46 -4.45 3.31
CA GLY A 49 -18.68 -3.02 3.16
C GLY A 49 -19.91 -2.54 3.92
N ASN A 50 -21.05 -3.21 3.76
CA ASN A 50 -22.28 -2.86 4.47
C ASN A 50 -22.10 -2.96 5.99
N LYS A 51 -21.49 -4.04 6.47
CA LYS A 51 -21.20 -4.21 7.90
C LYS A 51 -20.34 -3.07 8.46
N VAL A 52 -19.25 -2.73 7.78
CA VAL A 52 -18.36 -1.65 8.22
C VAL A 52 -19.05 -0.29 8.13
N SER A 53 -19.92 -0.07 7.13
CA SER A 53 -20.73 1.14 7.02
C SER A 53 -21.69 1.28 8.21
N ASP A 54 -22.40 0.21 8.56
CA ASP A 54 -23.33 0.21 9.70
C ASP A 54 -22.58 0.46 11.03
N GLU A 55 -21.41 -0.15 11.22
CA GLU A 55 -20.55 0.08 12.39
C GLU A 55 -20.06 1.54 12.44
N TRP A 56 -19.65 2.09 11.30
CA TRP A 56 -19.23 3.48 11.18
C TRP A 56 -20.37 4.46 11.48
N ASP A 57 -21.57 4.23 10.95
CA ASP A 57 -22.73 5.10 11.18
C ASP A 57 -23.11 5.14 12.66
N ASN A 58 -23.13 3.97 13.31
CA ASN A 58 -23.37 3.89 14.75
C ASN A 58 -22.29 4.64 15.55
N PHE A 59 -21.02 4.44 15.21
CA PHE A 59 -19.91 5.16 15.84
C PHE A 59 -20.03 6.68 15.64
N PHE A 60 -20.35 7.13 14.43
CA PHE A 60 -20.49 8.54 14.09
C PHE A 60 -21.66 9.19 14.84
N ILE A 61 -22.80 8.51 14.93
CA ILE A 61 -23.97 9.02 15.66
C ILE A 61 -23.65 9.18 17.14
N SER A 62 -23.01 8.19 17.76
CA SER A 62 -22.64 8.24 19.19
C SER A 62 -21.57 9.27 19.52
N ASN A 63 -20.72 9.65 18.56
CA ASN A 63 -19.56 10.53 18.79
C ASN A 63 -19.61 11.82 17.96
N ARG A 64 -20.78 12.21 17.46
CA ARG A 64 -20.96 13.27 16.46
C ARG A 64 -20.29 14.58 16.83
N ASP A 65 -20.49 15.05 18.07
CA ASP A 65 -19.99 16.36 18.50
C ASP A 65 -18.47 16.36 18.64
N GLU A 66 -17.89 15.27 19.14
CA GLU A 66 -16.44 15.11 19.27
C GLU A 66 -15.77 15.00 17.90
N ILE A 67 -16.36 14.24 16.97
CA ILE A 67 -15.86 14.14 15.59
C ILE A 67 -15.86 15.53 14.93
N ARG A 68 -16.96 16.28 15.04
CA ARG A 68 -17.03 17.66 14.51
C ARG A 68 -16.00 18.58 15.15
N ARG A 69 -15.74 18.44 16.45
CA ARG A 69 -14.69 19.20 17.14
C ARG A 69 -13.31 18.88 16.55
N LEU A 70 -13.00 17.60 16.34
CA LEU A 70 -11.74 17.17 15.72
C LEU A 70 -11.62 17.64 14.27
N GLU A 71 -12.70 17.56 13.49
CA GLU A 71 -12.75 18.08 12.11
C GLU A 71 -12.51 19.59 12.07
N ASN A 72 -13.07 20.36 13.00
CA ASN A 72 -12.85 21.80 13.05
C ASN A 72 -11.41 22.18 13.46
N MET A 73 -10.78 21.39 14.34
CA MET A 73 -9.42 21.66 14.80
C MET A 73 -8.34 21.20 13.83
N TYR A 74 -8.56 20.06 13.15
CA TYR A 74 -7.53 19.38 12.35
C TYR A 74 -7.90 19.21 10.88
N GLY A 75 -9.12 19.56 10.49
CA GLY A 75 -9.61 19.41 9.13
C GLY A 75 -8.89 20.34 8.16
N ASN A 76 -8.48 19.78 7.03
CA ASN A 76 -7.99 20.53 5.89
C ASN A 76 -8.60 19.93 4.63
N LEU A 77 -9.65 20.59 4.12
CA LEU A 77 -10.39 20.12 2.95
C LEU A 77 -9.48 19.97 1.73
N LYS A 78 -8.55 20.91 1.51
CA LYS A 78 -7.62 20.85 0.37
C LYS A 78 -6.62 19.72 0.48
N LEU A 79 -6.11 19.45 1.68
CA LEU A 79 -5.28 18.29 1.91
C LEU A 79 -6.06 16.99 1.68
N GLN A 80 -7.28 16.90 2.20
CA GLN A 80 -8.16 15.76 2.00
C GLN A 80 -8.39 15.49 0.51
N GLU A 81 -8.80 16.50 -0.27
CA GLU A 81 -8.99 16.41 -1.71
C GLU A 81 -7.76 15.84 -2.45
N ILE A 82 -6.55 16.23 -2.03
CA ILE A 82 -5.29 15.76 -2.61
C ILE A 82 -5.00 14.30 -2.26
N VAL A 83 -5.11 13.94 -0.97
CA VAL A 83 -4.72 12.60 -0.49
C VAL A 83 -5.76 11.52 -0.79
N THR A 84 -7.03 11.91 -0.99
CA THR A 84 -8.09 11.00 -1.46
C THR A 84 -8.22 10.98 -2.98
N LYS A 85 -7.66 12.00 -3.66
CA LYS A 85 -7.84 12.23 -5.10
C LYS A 85 -9.32 12.35 -5.47
N PHE A 86 -10.06 13.18 -4.72
CA PHE A 86 -11.51 13.30 -4.83
C PHE A 86 -12.02 13.60 -6.25
N TYR A 87 -11.30 14.41 -7.02
CA TYR A 87 -11.68 14.81 -8.39
C TYR A 87 -11.26 13.83 -9.49
N GLU A 88 -10.72 12.66 -9.13
CA GLU A 88 -10.36 11.63 -10.10
C GLU A 88 -11.62 11.10 -10.80
N ARG A 89 -11.63 11.09 -12.13
CA ARG A 89 -12.80 10.63 -12.91
C ARG A 89 -13.05 9.14 -12.63
N ASP A 90 -14.30 8.70 -12.70
CA ASP A 90 -14.63 7.28 -12.41
C ASP A 90 -13.81 6.28 -13.25
N LYS A 91 -13.53 6.63 -14.50
CA LYS A 91 -12.70 5.83 -15.41
C LYS A 91 -11.22 5.74 -15.00
N SER A 92 -10.73 6.66 -14.16
CA SER A 92 -9.34 6.71 -13.69
C SER A 92 -9.18 6.31 -12.21
N LYS A 93 -10.26 5.90 -11.54
CA LYS A 93 -10.20 5.34 -10.17
C LYS A 93 -9.47 3.99 -10.11
N ILE A 94 -9.55 3.20 -11.17
CA ILE A 94 -8.77 1.97 -11.33
C ILE A 94 -7.93 2.12 -12.60
N LEU A 95 -6.61 2.03 -12.44
CA LEU A 95 -5.65 2.13 -13.54
C LEU A 95 -5.14 0.75 -13.91
N GLU A 96 -5.00 0.48 -15.20
CA GLU A 96 -4.26 -0.68 -15.68
C GLU A 96 -2.78 -0.32 -15.85
N TYR A 97 -1.91 -1.00 -15.13
CA TYR A 97 -0.47 -0.78 -15.20
C TYR A 97 0.28 -2.11 -15.07
N LYS A 98 1.14 -2.43 -16.05
CA LYS A 98 1.92 -3.69 -16.09
C LYS A 98 1.05 -4.94 -15.92
N ASN A 99 -0.08 -4.99 -16.64
CA ASN A 99 -1.09 -6.07 -16.57
C ASN A 99 -1.66 -6.25 -15.15
N ARG A 100 -1.83 -5.15 -14.40
CA ARG A 100 -2.40 -5.14 -13.05
C ARG A 100 -3.41 -4.02 -12.92
N LEU A 101 -4.42 -4.26 -12.09
CA LEU A 101 -5.40 -3.26 -11.69
C LEU A 101 -4.90 -2.56 -10.42
N VAL A 102 -4.64 -1.26 -10.52
CA VAL A 102 -4.12 -0.43 -9.43
C VAL A 102 -5.20 0.56 -9.01
N GLN A 103 -5.54 0.54 -7.72
CA GLN A 103 -6.43 1.53 -7.13
C GLN A 103 -5.74 2.90 -7.12
N ASN A 104 -6.39 3.90 -7.69
CA ASN A 104 -5.90 5.26 -7.82
C ASN A 104 -6.78 6.29 -7.09
N TYR A 105 -7.86 5.86 -6.45
CA TYR A 105 -8.68 6.68 -5.55
C TYR A 105 -8.43 6.28 -4.10
N ASP A 106 -8.65 7.22 -3.18
CA ASP A 106 -8.49 7.00 -1.74
C ASP A 106 -7.15 6.36 -1.33
N PRO A 107 -6.00 6.76 -1.94
CA PRO A 107 -4.74 6.08 -1.67
C PRO A 107 -4.30 6.20 -0.21
N VAL A 108 -4.69 7.27 0.50
CA VAL A 108 -4.40 7.42 1.93
C VAL A 108 -4.98 6.31 2.81
N TYR A 109 -6.04 5.63 2.37
CA TYR A 109 -6.63 4.51 3.08
C TYR A 109 -6.16 3.15 2.57
N LEU A 110 -5.24 3.13 1.59
CA LEU A 110 -4.70 1.91 1.01
C LEU A 110 -3.43 1.48 1.75
N ASP A 111 -3.56 0.40 2.51
CA ASP A 111 -2.39 -0.24 3.11
C ASP A 111 -1.39 -0.74 2.06
N PRO A 112 -0.08 -0.59 2.33
CA PRO A 112 0.98 -1.08 1.45
C PRO A 112 0.90 -2.60 1.24
N GLU A 113 1.32 -3.08 0.08
CA GLU A 113 1.52 -4.52 -0.13
C GLU A 113 2.82 -4.97 0.59
N LYS A 114 2.78 -6.14 1.26
CA LYS A 114 3.97 -6.76 1.84
C LYS A 114 4.88 -7.29 0.71
N ARG A 115 5.97 -6.57 0.43
CA ARG A 115 6.89 -6.86 -0.69
C ARG A 115 8.22 -7.50 -0.30
N GLY A 116 8.41 -7.81 0.99
CA GLY A 116 9.63 -8.43 1.51
C GLY A 116 10.00 -7.90 2.89
N TYR A 117 11.03 -8.49 3.51
CA TYR A 117 11.45 -8.14 4.87
C TYR A 117 12.05 -6.72 4.96
N PHE A 118 12.85 -6.31 3.98
CA PHE A 118 13.47 -4.97 3.92
C PHE A 118 12.78 -4.02 2.92
N ALA A 119 11.59 -4.37 2.43
CA ALA A 119 10.91 -3.64 1.38
C ALA A 119 10.00 -2.52 1.94
N PHE A 120 10.58 -1.37 2.25
CA PHE A 120 9.85 -0.17 2.72
C PHE A 120 9.25 0.69 1.61
N ARG A 121 9.49 0.33 0.33
CA ARG A 121 8.96 1.07 -0.82
C ARG A 121 7.47 0.82 -0.99
N THR A 122 6.68 1.87 -0.81
CA THR A 122 5.23 1.90 -0.98
C THR A 122 4.81 3.05 -1.90
N HIS A 123 3.52 3.15 -2.20
CA HIS A 123 2.95 4.28 -2.92
C HIS A 123 3.02 5.57 -2.08
N PHE A 124 2.94 6.72 -2.74
CA PHE A 124 3.30 8.00 -2.14
C PHE A 124 2.42 8.40 -0.94
N PHE A 125 1.11 8.16 -1.03
CA PHE A 125 0.15 8.54 0.00
C PHE A 125 -0.07 7.44 1.06
N ALA A 126 0.76 6.41 1.10
CA ALA A 126 0.55 5.30 2.03
C ALA A 126 0.62 5.79 3.47
N PRO A 127 -0.37 5.47 4.33
CA PRO A 127 -0.38 5.89 5.72
C PRO A 127 0.70 5.15 6.52
N SER A 128 1.11 3.99 6.04
CA SER A 128 2.06 3.08 6.68
C SER A 128 3.07 2.51 5.69
N LYS A 129 4.18 1.99 6.24
CA LYS A 129 5.28 1.33 5.52
C LYS A 129 5.56 -0.02 6.14
N TYR A 130 5.72 -1.03 5.30
CA TYR A 130 6.23 -2.33 5.74
C TYR A 130 7.75 -2.29 5.90
N PHE A 131 8.24 -2.56 7.09
CA PHE A 131 9.67 -2.70 7.36
C PHE A 131 9.89 -3.78 8.40
N MET A 132 10.90 -4.64 8.20
CA MET A 132 11.20 -5.76 9.09
C MET A 132 9.98 -6.63 9.47
N GLY A 133 9.07 -6.82 8.51
CA GLY A 133 7.86 -7.63 8.71
C GLY A 133 6.74 -6.97 9.54
N ARG A 134 6.88 -5.71 9.95
CA ARG A 134 5.86 -4.95 10.68
C ARG A 134 5.45 -3.69 9.91
N LEU A 135 4.28 -3.15 10.25
CA LEU A 135 3.80 -1.85 9.75
C LEU A 135 4.27 -0.75 10.69
N PHE A 136 4.86 0.29 10.11
CA PHE A 136 5.21 1.53 10.79
C PHE A 136 4.44 2.67 10.14
N ASP A 137 4.00 3.66 10.91
CA ASP A 137 3.39 4.85 10.34
C ASP A 137 4.41 5.60 9.46
N THR A 138 3.94 6.16 8.35
CA THR A 138 4.83 6.80 7.37
C THR A 138 5.60 7.97 7.98
N PHE A 139 4.97 8.72 8.88
CA PHE A 139 5.59 9.86 9.55
C PHE A 139 6.77 9.43 10.43
N GLY A 140 6.51 8.56 11.41
CA GLY A 140 7.49 8.03 12.35
C GLY A 140 8.61 7.27 11.67
N PHE A 141 8.30 6.47 10.64
CA PHE A 141 9.33 5.81 9.84
C PHE A 141 10.26 6.81 9.15
N ASN A 142 9.70 7.82 8.48
CA ASN A 142 10.49 8.81 7.74
C ASN A 142 11.35 9.67 8.67
N ILE A 143 10.77 10.14 9.80
CA ILE A 143 11.51 10.93 10.80
C ILE A 143 12.63 10.10 11.43
N THR A 144 12.36 8.85 11.80
CA THR A 144 13.38 7.96 12.36
C THR A 144 14.50 7.71 11.35
N LEU A 145 14.17 7.43 10.10
CA LEU A 145 15.16 7.22 9.03
C LEU A 145 16.03 8.46 8.82
N LEU A 146 15.44 9.65 8.83
CA LEU A 146 16.16 10.92 8.72
C LEU A 146 17.14 11.10 9.88
N LEU A 147 16.68 10.91 11.13
CA LEU A 147 17.52 11.03 12.32
C LEU A 147 18.68 10.02 12.31
N VAL A 148 18.40 8.76 11.96
CA VAL A 148 19.42 7.72 11.83
C VAL A 148 20.42 8.09 10.74
N SER A 149 19.97 8.65 9.62
CA SER A 149 20.85 9.09 8.52
C SER A 149 21.75 10.24 8.97
N LEU A 150 21.23 11.19 9.74
CA LEU A 150 22.03 12.29 10.32
C LEU A 150 23.12 11.78 11.27
N VAL A 151 22.77 10.87 12.19
CA VAL A 151 23.74 10.27 13.12
C VAL A 151 24.80 9.47 12.36
N PHE A 152 24.37 8.67 11.38
CA PHE A 152 25.27 7.90 10.53
C PHE A 152 26.26 8.80 9.76
N LEU A 153 25.78 9.89 9.16
CA LEU A 153 26.63 10.85 8.46
C LEU A 153 27.58 11.57 9.42
N TYR A 154 27.13 11.93 10.62
CA TYR A 154 27.98 12.53 11.65
C TYR A 154 29.13 11.59 12.05
N ILE A 155 28.83 10.31 12.33
CA ILE A 155 29.85 9.30 12.63
C ILE A 155 30.83 9.14 11.47
N THR A 156 30.32 9.10 10.24
CA THR A 156 31.13 8.98 9.03
C THR A 156 32.11 10.14 8.89
N LEU A 157 31.66 11.36 9.18
CA LEU A 157 32.48 12.57 9.16
C LEU A 157 33.50 12.59 10.32
N TYR A 158 33.04 12.30 11.54
CA TYR A 158 33.87 12.31 12.74
C TYR A 158 35.09 11.40 12.64
N TYR A 159 34.93 10.20 12.06
CA TYR A 159 36.04 9.25 11.87
C TYR A 159 36.76 9.39 10.52
N GLU A 160 36.43 10.42 9.73
CA GLU A 160 36.93 10.65 8.38
C GLU A 160 36.85 9.39 7.49
N LEU A 161 35.76 8.61 7.61
CA LEU A 161 35.63 7.33 6.91
C LEU A 161 35.68 7.52 5.38
N LEU A 162 35.11 8.61 4.87
CA LEU A 162 35.19 8.95 3.45
C LEU A 162 36.64 9.20 3.00
N GLY A 163 37.44 9.95 3.79
CA GLY A 163 38.84 10.20 3.49
C GLY A 163 39.68 8.92 3.48
N LYS A 164 39.45 8.04 4.46
CA LYS A 164 40.06 6.70 4.51
C LYS A 164 39.69 5.85 3.31
N LEU A 165 38.44 5.91 2.86
CA LEU A 165 37.96 5.19 1.68
C LEU A 165 38.64 5.69 0.40
N VAL A 166 38.75 7.02 0.22
CA VAL A 166 39.47 7.60 -0.92
C VAL A 166 40.93 7.17 -0.93
N GLY A 167 41.63 7.30 0.20
CA GLY A 167 43.03 6.87 0.31
C GLY A 167 43.23 5.37 0.06
N TYR A 168 42.25 4.52 0.45
CA TYR A 168 42.26 3.10 0.12
C TYR A 168 42.12 2.84 -1.38
N VAL A 169 41.19 3.53 -2.05
CA VAL A 169 40.97 3.40 -3.50
C VAL A 169 42.20 3.86 -4.29
N GLU A 170 42.84 4.96 -3.88
CA GLU A 170 44.10 5.42 -4.48
C GLU A 170 45.18 4.36 -4.38
N ARG A 171 45.40 3.77 -3.20
CA ARG A 171 46.40 2.70 -3.00
C ARG A 171 46.17 1.48 -3.88
N ILE A 172 44.91 1.10 -4.15
CA ILE A 172 44.59 0.01 -5.07
C ILE A 172 44.92 0.40 -6.51
N ARG A 173 44.59 1.63 -6.92
CA ARG A 173 44.81 2.12 -8.28
C ARG A 173 46.30 2.22 -8.63
N PHE A 174 47.16 2.62 -7.68
CA PHE A 174 48.60 2.74 -7.88
C PHE A 174 49.39 1.43 -7.68
N LYS A 175 48.72 0.32 -7.35
CA LYS A 175 49.30 -1.04 -7.31
C LYS A 175 49.11 -1.83 -8.61
N LYS A 176 48.54 -1.22 -9.66
CA LYS A 176 48.55 -1.70 -11.05
C LYS A 176 49.49 -0.83 -11.86
#